data_AF-A0A7X8FUT3-F1
#
_entry.id   AF-A0A7X8FUT3-F1
#
_cell.length_a   1.000
_cell.length_b   1.000
_cell.length_c   1.000
_cell.angle_alpha   90.00
_cell.angle_beta   90.00
_cell.angle_gamma   90.00
#
_symmetry.space_group_name_H-M   'P 1'
#
loop_
_entity.id
_entity.type
_entity.pdbx_description
1 polymer ?
#
loop_
_entity_poly.entity_id
_entity_poly.type
_entity_poly.pdbx_seq_one_letter_code
_entity_poly.pdbx_strand_id
1 'polypeptide(L)'
;SAREQIGLEGTLTLSAASGTVDVPYFSTDMVADVVERINNAGAEVVASLDRDGRLVLKGTTASNADNPDFVIRYMADSGRFLAGYAGVLAAPGAENAYTWEQANAVNALAGDELAWAVAPIAHPAGWMEVNNAIKADVQTIAAGFPADDGVVFAGDNRAAVAIAAIRNTPVMVGNTRTFDDYFADAVTNIGLKGEQAERSLETQVTIMTELRGMRDAISCVNVDEELADIIKFQHGYNAAARFIATFNEMLDTVINRMGV
;
A
#
# COMPACT_ATOMS: atom_id res chain seq x y z
N SER A 1 4.35 -12.03 37.68
CA SER A 1 4.50 -13.44 37.23
C SER A 1 3.15 -13.98 36.75
N ALA A 2 3.07 -14.99 35.89
CA ALA A 2 1.80 -15.44 35.28
C ALA A 2 0.68 -15.85 36.28
N ARG A 3 1.06 -16.20 37.53
CA ARG A 3 0.14 -16.57 38.63
C ARG A 3 -0.03 -15.48 39.68
N GLU A 4 0.45 -14.26 39.39
CA GLU A 4 0.30 -13.11 40.26
C GLU A 4 -1.07 -12.49 40.03
N GLN A 5 -1.80 -12.22 41.13
CA GLN A 5 -3.03 -11.45 41.05
C GLN A 5 -2.68 -10.02 40.69
N ILE A 6 -3.41 -9.46 39.72
CA ILE A 6 -3.13 -8.11 39.24
C ILE A 6 -3.48 -7.05 40.29
N GLY A 7 -4.48 -7.31 41.16
CA GLY A 7 -4.91 -6.36 42.21
C GLY A 7 -5.49 -5.06 41.66
N LEU A 8 -5.85 -5.02 40.39
CA LEU A 8 -6.31 -3.87 39.63
C LEU A 8 -7.65 -4.19 38.97
N GLU A 9 -8.50 -3.18 38.80
CA GLU A 9 -9.79 -3.31 38.12
C GLU A 9 -9.90 -2.21 37.06
N GLY A 10 -10.48 -2.56 35.91
CA GLY A 10 -10.63 -1.64 34.78
C GLY A 10 -11.09 -2.36 33.52
N THR A 11 -11.05 -1.65 32.41
CA THR A 11 -11.39 -2.16 31.08
C THR A 11 -10.30 -1.77 30.10
N LEU A 12 -9.78 -2.76 29.38
CA LEU A 12 -8.90 -2.54 28.24
C LEU A 12 -9.76 -2.36 27.00
N THR A 13 -9.49 -1.32 26.21
CA THR A 13 -10.14 -1.13 24.92
C THR A 13 -9.11 -1.34 23.82
N LEU A 14 -9.30 -2.38 23.02
CA LEU A 14 -8.35 -2.83 21.99
C LEU A 14 -8.97 -2.75 20.60
N SER A 15 -8.13 -2.75 19.57
CA SER A 15 -8.58 -2.78 18.17
C SER A 15 -9.32 -4.07 17.85
N ALA A 16 -10.40 -4.00 17.08
CA ALA A 16 -11.12 -5.16 16.57
C ALA A 16 -11.42 -5.01 15.06
N ALA A 17 -12.05 -6.03 14.48
CA ALA A 17 -12.48 -6.06 13.07
C ALA A 17 -13.36 -4.86 12.69
N SER A 18 -14.25 -4.44 13.60
CA SER A 18 -15.12 -3.27 13.44
C SER A 18 -15.06 -2.40 14.70
N GLY A 19 -14.17 -1.41 14.70
CA GLY A 19 -13.99 -0.49 15.82
C GLY A 19 -13.11 -1.06 16.92
N THR A 20 -13.61 -1.05 18.16
CA THR A 20 -12.89 -1.47 19.36
C THR A 20 -13.64 -2.55 20.13
N VAL A 21 -12.91 -3.36 20.89
CA VAL A 21 -13.48 -4.33 21.83
C VAL A 21 -13.02 -4.02 23.25
N ASP A 22 -13.94 -4.14 24.18
CA ASP A 22 -13.70 -3.92 25.61
C ASP A 22 -13.45 -5.25 26.32
N VAL A 23 -12.32 -5.31 27.02
CA VAL A 23 -11.86 -6.46 27.80
C VAL A 23 -11.79 -6.03 29.27
N PRO A 24 -12.83 -6.31 30.07
CA PRO A 24 -12.81 -6.00 31.49
C PRO A 24 -11.79 -6.88 32.21
N TYR A 25 -11.18 -6.38 33.28
CA TYR A 25 -10.33 -7.15 34.19
C TYR A 25 -10.64 -6.76 35.64
N PHE A 26 -10.50 -7.73 36.55
CA PHE A 26 -10.90 -7.57 37.95
C PHE A 26 -9.72 -7.76 38.90
N SER A 27 -9.83 -7.20 40.10
CA SER A 27 -8.77 -7.25 41.11
C SER A 27 -8.33 -8.67 41.51
N THR A 28 -9.23 -9.65 41.34
CA THR A 28 -8.98 -11.08 41.61
C THR A 28 -8.35 -11.84 40.46
N ASP A 29 -8.31 -11.26 39.25
CA ASP A 29 -7.82 -11.93 38.05
C ASP A 29 -6.30 -12.10 38.12
N MET A 30 -5.80 -13.21 37.59
CA MET A 30 -4.38 -13.40 37.32
C MET A 30 -4.01 -12.74 36.00
N VAL A 31 -2.74 -12.41 35.83
CA VAL A 31 -2.22 -11.87 34.55
C VAL A 31 -2.52 -12.82 33.39
N ALA A 32 -2.41 -14.14 33.62
CA ALA A 32 -2.78 -15.15 32.63
C ALA A 32 -4.26 -15.09 32.23
N ASP A 33 -5.16 -14.82 33.17
CA ASP A 33 -6.60 -14.73 32.91
C ASP A 33 -6.92 -13.52 32.03
N VAL A 34 -6.23 -12.39 32.26
CA VAL A 34 -6.35 -11.19 31.42
C VAL A 34 -5.81 -11.45 30.01
N VAL A 35 -4.66 -12.11 29.89
CA VAL A 35 -4.06 -12.48 28.59
C VAL A 35 -4.99 -13.39 27.79
N GLU A 36 -5.57 -14.42 28.44
CA GLU A 36 -6.52 -15.32 27.81
C GLU A 36 -7.79 -14.56 27.38
N ARG A 37 -8.27 -13.63 28.21
CA ARG A 37 -9.44 -12.81 27.87
C ARG A 37 -9.19 -11.90 26.68
N ILE A 38 -8.01 -11.28 26.57
CA ILE A 38 -7.61 -10.49 25.40
C ILE A 38 -7.65 -11.36 24.14
N ASN A 39 -7.05 -12.55 24.20
CA ASN A 39 -6.97 -13.46 23.05
C ASN A 39 -8.35 -14.02 22.63
N ASN A 40 -9.30 -14.13 23.56
CA ASN A 40 -10.66 -14.62 23.31
C ASN A 40 -11.67 -13.50 23.01
N ALA A 41 -11.32 -12.23 23.18
CA ALA A 41 -12.24 -11.11 22.98
C ALA A 41 -12.54 -10.82 21.49
N GLY A 42 -11.83 -11.45 20.55
CA GLY A 42 -11.92 -11.11 19.13
C GLY A 42 -11.25 -9.77 18.79
N ALA A 43 -10.30 -9.33 19.62
CA ALA A 43 -9.42 -8.23 19.30
C ALA A 43 -8.47 -8.62 18.15
N GLU A 44 -8.05 -7.65 17.36
CA GLU A 44 -6.95 -7.80 16.41
C GLU A 44 -5.56 -7.67 17.08
N VAL A 45 -5.52 -7.98 18.37
CA VAL A 45 -4.33 -7.93 19.21
C VAL A 45 -4.23 -9.26 19.95
N VAL A 46 -3.05 -9.88 19.88
CA VAL A 46 -2.72 -11.09 20.63
C VAL A 46 -1.78 -10.72 21.77
N ALA A 47 -2.14 -11.16 22.97
CA ALA A 47 -1.35 -10.99 24.19
C ALA A 47 -0.60 -12.28 24.54
N SER A 48 0.62 -12.14 25.05
CA SER A 48 1.42 -13.24 25.59
C SER A 48 2.34 -12.74 26.70
N LEU A 49 2.91 -13.65 27.48
CA LEU A 49 3.96 -13.34 28.44
C LEU A 49 5.29 -13.87 27.92
N ASP A 50 6.33 -13.04 27.97
CA ASP A 50 7.69 -13.48 27.64
C ASP A 50 8.29 -14.35 28.77
N ARG A 51 9.54 -14.82 28.58
CA ARG A 51 10.25 -15.66 29.56
C ARG A 51 10.53 -14.94 30.88
N ASP A 52 10.55 -13.60 30.86
CA ASP A 52 10.77 -12.74 32.01
C ASP A 52 9.44 -12.32 32.67
N GLY A 53 8.31 -12.80 32.15
CA GLY A 53 6.97 -12.53 32.67
C GLY A 53 6.42 -11.15 32.29
N ARG A 54 6.98 -10.50 31.27
CA ARG A 54 6.49 -9.21 30.73
C ARG A 54 5.39 -9.45 29.72
N LEU A 55 4.40 -8.56 29.70
CA LEU A 55 3.32 -8.59 28.72
C LEU A 55 3.84 -8.18 27.35
N VAL A 56 3.55 -9.00 26.34
CA VAL A 56 3.84 -8.75 24.93
C VAL A 56 2.53 -8.70 24.18
N LEU A 57 2.27 -7.57 23.51
CA LEU A 57 1.13 -7.38 22.63
C LEU A 57 1.61 -7.38 21.17
N LYS A 58 0.89 -8.07 20.30
CA LYS A 58 1.18 -8.14 18.86
C LYS A 58 -0.10 -7.92 18.06
N GLY A 59 -0.02 -7.12 17.00
CA GLY A 59 -1.11 -7.06 16.02
C GLY A 59 -1.24 -8.40 15.30
N THR A 60 -2.48 -8.80 15.00
CA THR A 60 -2.78 -9.99 14.18
C THR A 60 -3.31 -9.58 12.80
N THR A 61 -3.76 -10.54 12.00
CA THR A 61 -4.40 -10.30 10.71
C THR A 61 -5.60 -9.39 10.85
N ALA A 62 -5.67 -8.37 10.00
CA ALA A 62 -6.82 -7.49 9.93
C ALA A 62 -7.97 -8.19 9.23
N SER A 63 -9.18 -8.06 9.78
CA SER A 63 -10.38 -8.62 9.14
C SER A 63 -10.85 -7.77 7.96
N ASN A 64 -10.50 -6.48 7.96
CA ASN A 64 -10.78 -5.56 6.88
C ASN A 64 -9.56 -5.45 5.96
N ALA A 65 -9.75 -5.72 4.66
CA ALA A 65 -8.71 -5.64 3.64
C ALA A 65 -8.15 -4.23 3.41
N ASP A 66 -8.90 -3.19 3.80
CA ASP A 66 -8.44 -1.80 3.73
C ASP A 66 -7.45 -1.45 4.86
N ASN A 67 -7.35 -2.29 5.89
CA ASN A 67 -6.46 -2.10 7.02
C ASN A 67 -5.17 -2.93 6.85
N PRO A 68 -4.01 -2.43 7.29
CA PRO A 68 -2.78 -3.21 7.27
C PRO A 68 -2.81 -4.35 8.29
N ASP A 69 -2.34 -5.53 7.87
CA ASP A 69 -2.15 -6.69 8.74
C ASP A 69 -1.03 -6.47 9.76
N PHE A 70 -1.13 -7.13 10.91
CA PHE A 70 -0.11 -7.19 11.97
C PHE A 70 0.18 -5.83 12.66
N VAL A 71 -0.79 -4.92 12.67
CA VAL A 71 -0.68 -3.59 13.30
C VAL A 71 -1.70 -3.46 14.43
N ILE A 72 -1.25 -2.94 15.57
CA ILE A 72 -2.15 -2.49 16.64
C ILE A 72 -2.65 -1.09 16.26
N ARG A 73 -3.96 -0.88 16.13
CA ARG A 73 -4.52 0.40 15.66
C ARG A 73 -4.96 1.34 16.78
N TYR A 74 -5.45 0.77 17.86
CA TYR A 74 -6.01 1.43 19.01
C TYR A 74 -5.79 0.56 20.24
N MET A 75 -5.32 1.19 21.31
CA MET A 75 -5.15 0.57 22.62
C MET A 75 -5.33 1.61 23.71
N ALA A 76 -6.26 1.35 24.63
CA ALA A 76 -6.50 2.16 25.81
C ALA A 76 -6.71 1.27 27.04
N ASP A 77 -6.49 1.84 28.22
CA ASP A 77 -6.77 1.20 29.50
C ASP A 77 -7.43 2.21 30.44
N SER A 78 -8.63 1.89 30.94
CA SER A 78 -9.31 2.75 31.91
C SER A 78 -8.73 2.63 33.33
N GLY A 79 -8.06 1.50 33.63
CA GLY A 79 -7.37 1.26 34.89
C GLY A 79 -5.86 1.31 34.72
N ARG A 80 -5.09 0.57 35.52
CA ARG A 80 -3.61 0.66 35.54
C ARG A 80 -2.89 -0.60 35.08
N PHE A 81 -3.57 -1.49 34.37
CA PHE A 81 -2.96 -2.73 33.90
C PHE A 81 -1.89 -2.46 32.83
N LEU A 82 -2.20 -1.67 31.79
CA LEU A 82 -1.22 -1.33 30.73
C LEU A 82 -0.23 -0.27 31.17
N ALA A 83 -0.66 0.73 31.95
CA ALA A 83 0.20 1.84 32.35
C ALA A 83 1.07 1.52 33.58
N GLY A 84 0.58 0.68 34.50
CA GLY A 84 1.26 0.35 35.75
C GLY A 84 1.94 -1.01 35.69
N TYR A 85 1.16 -2.08 35.52
CA TYR A 85 1.68 -3.45 35.59
C TYR A 85 2.53 -3.81 34.36
N ALA A 86 2.01 -3.59 33.16
CA ALA A 86 2.68 -3.95 31.92
C ALA A 86 3.72 -2.92 31.47
N GLY A 87 3.58 -1.66 31.88
CA GLY A 87 4.45 -0.56 31.47
C GLY A 87 4.42 -0.33 29.95
N VAL A 88 3.30 -0.60 29.30
CA VAL A 88 3.09 -0.45 27.85
C VAL A 88 2.62 0.96 27.52
N LEU A 89 1.72 1.54 28.32
CA LEU A 89 1.23 2.91 28.16
C LEU A 89 1.88 3.84 29.20
N ALA A 90 2.04 5.12 28.85
CA ALA A 90 2.61 6.14 29.74
C ALA A 90 1.67 6.48 30.92
N ALA A 91 0.36 6.48 30.67
CA ALA A 91 -0.66 6.81 31.66
C ALA A 91 -2.00 6.12 31.30
N PRO A 92 -2.91 5.95 32.28
CA PRO A 92 -4.24 5.40 32.04
C PRO A 92 -5.21 6.44 31.49
N GLY A 93 -6.37 6.00 31.00
CA GLY A 93 -7.45 6.84 30.48
C GLY A 93 -7.47 6.98 28.96
N ALA A 94 -8.63 7.33 28.41
CA ALA A 94 -8.84 7.43 26.95
C ALA A 94 -7.98 8.53 26.29
N GLU A 95 -7.59 9.55 27.05
CA GLU A 95 -6.70 10.63 26.62
C GLU A 95 -5.24 10.20 26.43
N ASN A 96 -4.84 9.06 27.02
CA ASN A 96 -3.52 8.46 26.88
C ASN A 96 -3.56 7.18 26.02
N ALA A 97 -4.63 7.02 25.22
CA ALA A 97 -4.76 5.90 24.32
C ALA A 97 -3.74 5.98 23.18
N TYR A 98 -3.14 4.86 22.83
CA TYR A 98 -2.38 4.73 21.60
C TYR A 98 -3.36 4.65 20.42
N THR A 99 -3.23 5.56 19.45
CA THR A 99 -4.04 5.59 18.22
C THR A 99 -3.13 5.71 17.00
N TRP A 100 -3.08 4.70 16.15
CA TRP A 100 -2.11 4.60 15.05
C TRP A 100 -2.20 5.73 14.02
N GLU A 101 -3.38 6.30 13.82
CA GLU A 101 -3.64 7.41 12.89
C GLU A 101 -3.15 8.76 13.43
N GLN A 102 -2.88 8.85 14.73
CA GLN A 102 -2.49 10.11 15.35
C GLN A 102 -0.99 10.34 15.19
N ALA A 103 -0.62 11.54 14.71
CA ALA A 103 0.77 11.95 14.72
C ALA A 103 1.35 11.89 16.14
N ASN A 104 2.56 11.33 16.28
CA ASN A 104 3.24 11.10 17.56
C ASN A 104 2.51 10.14 18.53
N ALA A 105 1.68 9.21 18.03
CA ALA A 105 1.01 8.20 18.85
C ALA A 105 1.96 7.41 19.77
N VAL A 106 3.23 7.26 19.37
CA VAL A 106 4.27 6.61 20.18
C VAL A 106 4.52 7.30 21.52
N ASN A 107 4.18 8.59 21.68
CA ASN A 107 4.31 9.30 22.96
C ASN A 107 3.37 8.74 24.04
N ALA A 108 2.29 8.05 23.64
CA ALA A 108 1.41 7.36 24.57
C ALA A 108 2.04 6.05 25.10
N LEU A 109 3.09 5.55 24.46
CA LEU A 109 3.79 4.32 24.87
C LEU A 109 4.84 4.65 25.94
N ALA A 110 4.97 3.78 26.94
CA ALA A 110 6.03 3.88 27.95
C ALA A 110 7.28 3.10 27.52
N GLY A 111 8.45 3.60 27.91
CA GLY A 111 9.75 2.95 27.69
C GLY A 111 10.69 3.69 26.73
N ASP A 112 11.92 3.19 26.64
CA ASP A 112 12.97 3.70 25.74
C ASP A 112 12.76 3.20 24.30
N GLU A 113 13.39 3.81 23.29
CA GLU A 113 13.15 3.60 21.84
C GLU A 113 13.26 2.13 21.36
N LEU A 114 13.83 1.23 22.17
CA LEU A 114 13.98 -0.21 21.90
C LEU A 114 12.79 -1.07 22.34
N ALA A 115 11.79 -0.50 23.03
CA ALA A 115 10.64 -1.25 23.57
C ALA A 115 9.51 -1.50 22.56
N TRP A 116 9.54 -0.83 21.41
CA TRP A 116 8.49 -0.90 20.39
C TRP A 116 9.08 -0.85 18.98
N ALA A 117 8.39 -1.47 18.02
CA ALA A 117 8.73 -1.40 16.61
C ALA A 117 7.53 -0.84 15.85
N VAL A 118 7.72 0.29 15.17
CA VAL A 118 6.69 0.86 14.29
C VAL A 118 6.81 0.23 12.92
N ALA A 119 5.72 -0.38 12.44
CA ALA A 119 5.64 -0.78 11.06
C ALA A 119 5.67 0.49 10.17
N PRO A 120 6.60 0.62 9.23
CA PRO A 120 6.64 1.78 8.35
C PRO A 120 5.35 1.81 7.51
N ILE A 121 4.53 2.84 7.72
CA ILE A 121 3.34 3.09 6.91
C ILE A 121 3.82 3.45 5.50
N ALA A 122 3.17 2.91 4.46
CA ALA A 122 3.40 3.35 3.10
C ALA A 122 3.10 4.86 2.99
N HIS A 123 3.96 5.60 2.28
CA HIS A 123 3.88 7.06 2.14
C HIS A 123 4.18 7.86 3.42
N PRO A 124 5.29 7.62 4.14
CA PRO A 124 5.59 8.31 5.40
C PRO A 124 5.57 9.85 5.28
N ALA A 125 5.91 10.38 4.10
CA ALA A 125 5.83 11.82 3.81
C ALA A 125 4.42 12.42 3.92
N GLY A 126 3.36 11.64 3.65
CA GLY A 126 1.97 12.08 3.78
C GLY A 126 1.49 12.20 5.23
N TRP A 127 2.23 11.61 6.16
CA TRP A 127 1.94 11.57 7.60
C TRP A 127 2.92 12.46 8.39
N MET A 128 3.82 13.17 7.70
CA MET A 128 4.68 14.17 8.32
C MET A 128 3.87 15.44 8.56
N GLU A 129 3.63 15.75 9.83
CA GLU A 129 2.93 16.96 10.24
C GLU A 129 3.76 17.74 11.26
N VAL A 130 3.63 19.07 11.24
CA VAL A 130 4.24 19.93 12.27
C VAL A 130 3.54 19.68 13.61
N ASN A 131 4.32 19.46 14.66
CA ASN A 131 3.80 19.26 16.02
C ASN A 131 2.83 20.40 16.42
N ASN A 132 1.67 20.04 16.97
CA ASN A 132 0.64 21.01 17.37
C ASN A 132 1.12 22.02 18.42
N ALA A 133 2.08 21.67 19.27
CA ALA A 133 2.72 22.61 20.19
C ALA A 133 3.43 23.75 19.46
N ILE A 134 4.11 23.44 18.34
CA ILE A 134 4.78 24.42 17.48
C ILE A 134 3.77 25.28 16.72
N LYS A 135 2.64 24.70 16.31
CA LYS A 135 1.55 25.45 15.65
C LYS A 135 0.87 26.43 16.61
N ALA A 136 0.69 26.03 17.87
CA ALA A 136 0.06 26.86 18.89
C ALA A 136 1.00 27.99 19.34
N ASP A 137 2.30 27.72 19.46
CA ASP A 137 3.30 28.71 19.82
C ASP A 137 4.65 28.43 19.14
N VAL A 138 5.05 29.33 18.25
CA VAL A 138 6.34 29.26 17.51
C VAL A 138 7.54 29.49 18.45
N GLN A 139 7.35 30.11 19.61
CA GLN A 139 8.41 30.29 20.62
C GLN A 139 8.86 28.97 21.25
N THR A 140 8.14 27.87 21.01
CA THR A 140 8.55 26.52 21.44
C THR A 140 9.71 25.94 20.62
N ILE A 141 10.06 26.57 19.48
CA ILE A 141 11.19 26.13 18.67
C ILE A 141 12.50 26.64 19.31
N ALA A 142 13.25 25.72 19.92
CA ALA A 142 14.58 26.00 20.44
C ALA A 142 15.60 26.16 19.29
N ALA A 143 15.83 27.39 18.84
CA ALA A 143 16.75 27.70 17.75
C ALA A 143 18.23 27.86 18.17
N GLY A 144 18.50 27.97 19.48
CA GLY A 144 19.83 28.15 20.06
C GLY A 144 20.29 26.94 20.88
N PHE A 145 21.59 26.88 21.15
CA PHE A 145 22.16 25.94 22.12
C PHE A 145 22.44 26.66 23.44
N PRO A 146 22.31 25.99 24.60
CA PRO A 146 22.84 26.54 25.85
C PRO A 146 24.35 26.79 25.69
N ALA A 147 24.83 27.90 26.24
CA ALA A 147 26.27 28.12 26.41
C ALA A 147 26.81 27.24 27.55
N ASP A 148 28.13 27.24 27.77
CA ASP A 148 28.79 26.42 28.80
C ASP A 148 28.29 26.74 30.23
N ASP A 149 27.64 27.89 30.42
CA ASP A 149 26.98 28.32 31.65
C ASP A 149 25.51 27.85 31.77
N GLY A 150 25.00 27.11 30.78
CA GLY A 150 23.63 26.63 30.71
C GLY A 150 22.61 27.69 30.29
N VAL A 151 23.04 28.92 29.98
CA VAL A 151 22.15 30.02 29.61
C VAL A 151 21.99 30.05 28.09
N VAL A 152 20.75 30.22 27.62
CA VAL A 152 20.45 30.42 26.20
C VAL A 152 20.30 31.92 25.96
N PHE A 153 21.11 32.48 25.06
CA PHE A 153 21.04 33.89 24.70
C PHE A 153 19.94 34.14 23.65
N ALA A 154 19.13 35.16 23.87
CA ALA A 154 18.16 35.61 22.89
C ALA A 154 18.88 36.04 21.59
N GLY A 155 18.50 35.43 20.46
CA GLY A 155 19.14 35.65 19.16
C GLY A 155 20.18 34.60 18.75
N ASP A 156 20.48 33.60 19.59
CA ASP A 156 21.29 32.45 19.17
C ASP A 156 20.48 31.55 18.20
N ASN A 157 21.04 31.32 17.02
CA ASN A 157 20.47 30.48 15.96
C ASN A 157 21.35 29.27 15.61
N ARG A 158 22.35 28.93 16.43
CA ARG A 158 23.29 27.82 16.17
C ARG A 158 22.59 26.48 15.98
N ALA A 159 21.51 26.19 16.72
CA ALA A 159 20.77 24.93 16.53
C ALA A 159 20.04 24.93 15.18
N ALA A 160 19.44 26.04 14.78
CA ALA A 160 18.83 26.19 13.45
C ALA A 160 19.86 26.04 12.32
N VAL A 161 21.07 26.60 12.49
CA VAL A 161 22.18 26.43 11.54
C VAL A 161 22.65 24.98 11.48
N ALA A 162 22.74 24.30 12.62
CA ALA A 162 23.09 22.88 12.67
C ALA A 162 22.05 22.02 11.95
N ILE A 163 20.75 22.27 12.15
CA ILE A 163 19.67 21.61 11.42
C ILE A 163 19.79 21.87 9.91
N ALA A 164 20.08 23.10 9.49
CA ALA A 164 20.30 23.40 8.08
C ALA A 164 21.51 22.66 7.50
N ALA A 165 22.57 22.47 8.30
CA ALA A 165 23.76 21.73 7.91
C ALA A 165 23.52 20.22 7.74
N ILE A 166 22.47 19.66 8.37
CA ILE A 166 22.12 18.24 8.24
C ILE A 166 21.92 17.83 6.78
N ARG A 167 21.38 18.72 5.93
CA ARG A 167 21.23 18.48 4.48
C ARG A 167 22.52 17.95 3.84
N ASN A 168 23.65 18.55 4.22
CA ASN A 168 24.98 18.27 3.66
C ASN A 168 25.85 17.38 4.56
N THR A 169 25.31 16.96 5.71
CA THR A 169 26.03 16.09 6.66
C THR A 169 25.69 14.64 6.34
N PRO A 170 26.66 13.72 6.35
CA PRO A 170 26.40 12.32 6.06
C PRO A 170 25.72 11.63 7.26
N VAL A 171 24.40 11.78 7.35
CA VAL A 171 23.56 11.23 8.44
C VAL A 171 22.68 10.06 8.00
N MET A 172 22.69 9.70 6.70
CA MET A 172 21.91 8.56 6.18
C MET A 172 22.53 7.24 6.65
N VAL A 173 21.74 6.15 6.58
CA VAL A 173 22.12 4.80 7.04
C VAL A 173 23.56 4.45 6.65
N GLY A 174 24.41 4.20 7.65
CA GLY A 174 25.84 3.95 7.49
C GLY A 174 26.76 5.19 7.50
N ASN A 175 26.23 6.39 7.79
CA ASN A 175 26.95 7.67 7.80
C ASN A 175 27.80 7.92 6.55
N THR A 176 27.36 7.38 5.40
CA THR A 176 28.15 7.43 4.15
C THR A 176 27.55 8.40 3.13
N ARG A 177 26.28 8.80 3.27
CA ARG A 177 25.56 9.62 2.28
C ARG A 177 24.86 10.79 2.93
N THR A 178 24.83 11.92 2.22
CA THR A 178 24.03 13.10 2.59
C THR A 178 22.58 12.93 2.13
N PHE A 179 21.68 13.81 2.60
CA PHE A 179 20.31 13.83 2.10
C PHE A 179 20.23 14.23 0.63
N ASP A 180 21.09 15.16 0.19
CA ASP A 180 21.14 15.61 -1.20
C ASP A 180 21.61 14.47 -2.13
N ASP A 181 22.60 13.67 -1.72
CA ASP A 181 23.04 12.50 -2.50
C ASP A 181 21.93 11.47 -2.66
N TYR A 182 21.21 11.19 -1.57
CA TYR A 182 20.09 10.24 -1.60
C TYR A 182 18.94 10.76 -2.46
N PHE A 183 18.63 12.06 -2.35
CA PHE A 183 17.60 12.68 -3.18
C PHE A 183 17.98 12.65 -4.67
N ALA A 184 19.23 12.98 -5.01
CA ALA A 184 19.72 12.91 -6.38
C ALA A 184 19.66 11.48 -6.95
N ASP A 185 20.04 10.49 -6.16
CA ASP A 185 19.95 9.06 -6.53
C ASP A 185 18.49 8.62 -6.72
N ALA A 186 17.60 8.99 -5.81
CA ALA A 186 16.17 8.70 -5.92
C ALA A 186 15.55 9.31 -7.19
N VAL A 187 15.83 10.59 -7.48
CA VAL A 187 15.36 11.26 -8.70
C VAL A 187 15.93 10.59 -9.95
N THR A 188 17.22 10.24 -9.93
CA THR A 188 17.87 9.54 -11.04
C THR A 188 17.22 8.18 -11.30
N ASN A 189 16.97 7.40 -10.26
CA ASN A 189 16.31 6.11 -10.37
C ASN A 189 14.89 6.22 -10.94
N ILE A 190 14.13 7.25 -10.55
CA ILE A 190 12.81 7.51 -11.12
C ILE A 190 12.93 7.87 -12.61
N GLY A 191 13.88 8.73 -12.97
CA GLY A 191 14.15 9.10 -14.36
C GLY A 191 14.51 7.89 -15.23
N LEU A 192 15.43 7.05 -14.76
CA LEU A 192 15.84 5.82 -15.46
C LEU A 192 14.68 4.83 -15.63
N LYS A 193 13.84 4.65 -14.60
CA LYS A 193 12.65 3.81 -14.70
C LYS A 193 11.63 4.37 -15.70
N GLY A 194 11.45 5.68 -15.74
CA GLY A 194 10.59 6.36 -16.71
C GLY A 194 11.08 6.13 -18.15
N GLU A 195 12.37 6.35 -18.40
CA GLU A 195 13.00 6.10 -19.70
C GLU A 195 12.88 4.62 -20.11
N GLN A 196 13.10 3.70 -19.17
CA GLN A 196 12.94 2.27 -19.42
C GLN A 196 11.50 1.91 -19.81
N ALA A 197 10.51 2.49 -19.13
CA ALA A 197 9.10 2.28 -19.44
C ALA A 197 8.71 2.82 -20.81
N GLU A 198 9.22 4.01 -21.18
CA GLU A 198 9.00 4.61 -22.50
C GLU A 198 9.59 3.76 -23.62
N ARG A 199 10.84 3.31 -23.48
CA ARG A 199 11.47 2.40 -24.45
C ARG A 199 10.73 1.07 -24.57
N SER A 200 10.23 0.55 -23.44
CA SER A 200 9.43 -0.69 -23.44
C SER A 200 8.11 -0.50 -24.19
N LEU A 201 7.45 0.63 -24.01
CA LEU A 201 6.24 0.99 -24.73
C LEU A 201 6.51 1.10 -26.24
N GLU A 202 7.56 1.82 -26.65
CA GLU A 202 7.96 1.95 -28.05
C GLU A 202 8.22 0.59 -28.71
N THR A 203 8.93 -0.30 -27.99
CA THR A 203 9.19 -1.67 -28.43
C THR A 203 7.89 -2.44 -28.62
N GLN A 204 6.97 -2.38 -27.66
CA GLN A 204 5.68 -3.07 -27.75
C GLN A 204 4.80 -2.53 -28.88
N VAL A 205 4.79 -1.21 -29.10
CA VAL A 205 4.08 -0.57 -30.22
C VAL A 205 4.65 -1.02 -31.56
N THR A 206 5.97 -1.12 -31.67
CA THR A 206 6.64 -1.60 -32.89
C THR A 206 6.27 -3.06 -33.18
N ILE A 207 6.38 -3.95 -32.19
CA ILE A 207 5.99 -5.36 -32.31
C ILE A 207 4.51 -5.48 -32.70
N MET A 208 3.64 -4.68 -32.08
CA MET A 208 2.21 -4.71 -32.39
C MET A 208 1.92 -4.26 -33.83
N THR A 209 2.64 -3.25 -34.32
CA THR A 209 2.53 -2.78 -35.69
C THR A 209 2.98 -3.85 -36.69
N GLU A 210 4.09 -4.53 -36.41
CA GLU A 210 4.59 -5.64 -37.21
C GLU A 210 3.60 -6.82 -37.24
N LEU A 211 3.07 -7.22 -36.08
CA LEU A 211 2.05 -8.27 -35.97
C LEU A 211 0.78 -7.93 -36.74
N ARG A 212 0.33 -6.66 -36.69
CA ARG A 212 -0.80 -6.18 -37.50
C ARG A 212 -0.48 -6.27 -38.99
N GLY A 213 0.71 -5.84 -39.41
CA GLY A 213 1.16 -5.95 -40.79
C GLY A 213 1.18 -7.40 -41.29
N MET A 214 1.69 -8.34 -40.48
CA MET A 214 1.68 -9.77 -40.81
C MET A 214 0.26 -10.34 -40.89
N ARG A 215 -0.62 -9.98 -39.95
CA ARG A 215 -2.03 -10.38 -39.98
C ARG A 215 -2.69 -9.88 -41.25
N ASP A 216 -2.48 -8.62 -41.60
CA ASP A 216 -3.06 -8.02 -42.79
C ASP A 216 -2.45 -8.66 -44.05
N ALA A 217 -1.16 -8.99 -44.10
CA ALA A 217 -0.59 -9.71 -45.24
C ALA A 217 -1.20 -11.11 -45.48
N ILE A 218 -1.64 -11.81 -44.43
CA ILE A 218 -2.27 -13.14 -44.54
C ILE A 218 -3.78 -13.02 -44.81
N SER A 219 -4.45 -12.10 -44.13
CA SER A 219 -5.92 -12.00 -44.11
C SER A 219 -6.48 -10.95 -45.06
N CYS A 220 -5.65 -10.06 -45.60
CA CYS A 220 -6.08 -9.07 -46.57
C CYS A 220 -6.14 -9.75 -47.94
N VAL A 221 -7.36 -9.92 -48.41
CA VAL A 221 -7.62 -10.43 -49.74
C VAL A 221 -7.42 -9.29 -50.72
N ASN A 222 -6.69 -9.53 -51.81
CA ASN A 222 -6.49 -8.51 -52.82
C ASN A 222 -7.81 -8.26 -53.56
N VAL A 223 -8.46 -7.12 -53.29
CA VAL A 223 -9.76 -6.75 -53.87
C VAL A 223 -9.73 -6.76 -55.39
N ASP A 224 -8.58 -6.45 -55.99
CA ASP A 224 -8.41 -6.49 -57.45
C ASP A 224 -8.38 -7.92 -58.00
N GLU A 225 -7.82 -8.87 -57.24
CA GLU A 225 -7.80 -10.30 -57.59
C GLU A 225 -9.18 -10.93 -57.42
N GLU A 226 -9.86 -10.64 -56.32
CA GLU A 226 -11.27 -11.03 -56.11
C GLU A 226 -12.19 -10.43 -57.18
N LEU A 227 -11.97 -9.18 -57.58
CA LEU A 227 -12.73 -8.56 -58.67
C LEU A 227 -12.46 -9.25 -60.01
N ALA A 228 -11.21 -9.60 -60.31
CA ALA A 228 -10.86 -10.34 -61.52
C ALA A 228 -11.50 -11.74 -61.55
N ASP A 229 -11.50 -12.44 -60.42
CA ASP A 229 -12.16 -13.75 -60.29
C ASP A 229 -13.68 -13.63 -60.37
N ILE A 230 -14.29 -12.60 -59.78
CA ILE A 230 -15.73 -12.31 -59.95
C ILE A 230 -16.05 -12.08 -61.43
N ILE A 231 -15.28 -11.26 -62.14
CA ILE A 231 -15.48 -11.01 -63.58
C ILE A 231 -15.35 -12.31 -64.38
N LYS A 232 -14.36 -13.15 -64.05
CA LYS A 232 -14.15 -14.46 -64.68
C LYS A 232 -15.33 -15.41 -64.44
N PHE A 233 -15.84 -15.49 -63.21
CA PHE A 233 -17.01 -16.30 -62.88
C PHE A 233 -18.28 -15.78 -63.57
N GLN A 234 -18.46 -14.46 -63.68
CA GLN A 234 -19.56 -13.86 -64.43
C GLN A 234 -19.50 -14.20 -65.92
N HIS A 235 -18.31 -14.17 -66.54
CA HIS A 235 -18.13 -14.61 -67.93
C HIS A 235 -18.40 -16.10 -68.10
N GLY A 236 -17.91 -16.94 -67.18
CA GLY A 236 -18.18 -18.38 -67.18
C GLY A 236 -19.66 -18.70 -67.05
N TYR A 237 -20.37 -18.02 -66.14
CA TYR A 237 -21.82 -18.16 -65.97
C TYR A 237 -22.60 -17.77 -67.24
N ASN A 238 -22.25 -16.63 -67.85
CA ASN A 238 -22.86 -16.20 -69.11
C ASN A 238 -22.59 -17.19 -70.25
N ALA A 239 -21.40 -17.77 -70.31
CA ALA A 239 -21.06 -18.81 -71.30
C ALA A 239 -21.86 -20.10 -71.06
N ALA A 240 -21.97 -20.55 -69.81
CA ALA A 240 -22.77 -21.72 -69.44
C ALA A 240 -24.26 -21.51 -69.73
N ALA A 241 -24.80 -20.32 -69.44
CA ALA A 241 -26.18 -19.96 -69.76
C ALA A 241 -26.45 -20.01 -71.27
N ARG A 242 -25.52 -19.50 -72.10
CA ARG A 242 -25.60 -19.61 -73.56
C ARG A 242 -25.52 -21.05 -74.04
N PHE A 243 -24.67 -21.88 -73.44
CA PHE A 243 -24.56 -23.30 -73.76
C PHE A 243 -25.85 -24.06 -73.44
N ILE A 244 -26.46 -23.79 -72.28
CA ILE A 244 -27.76 -24.38 -71.90
C ILE A 244 -28.87 -23.91 -72.85
N ALA A 245 -28.88 -22.64 -73.24
CA ALA A 245 -29.84 -22.11 -74.20
C ALA A 245 -29.73 -22.81 -75.57
N THR A 246 -28.50 -23.00 -76.07
CA THR A 246 -28.26 -23.75 -77.31
C THR A 246 -28.63 -25.23 -77.16
N PHE A 247 -28.38 -25.84 -76.00
CA PHE A 247 -28.84 -27.20 -75.72
C PHE A 247 -30.37 -27.32 -75.71
N ASN A 248 -31.06 -26.35 -75.12
CA ASN A 248 -32.53 -26.29 -75.13
C ASN A 248 -33.06 -26.11 -76.56
N GLU A 249 -32.44 -25.27 -77.39
CA GLU A 249 -32.82 -25.12 -78.81
C GLU A 249 -32.59 -26.41 -79.61
N MET A 250 -31.50 -27.14 -79.33
CA MET A 250 -31.24 -28.45 -79.93
C MET A 250 -32.30 -29.47 -79.51
N LEU A 251 -32.63 -29.56 -78.22
CA LEU A 251 -33.66 -30.45 -77.69
C LEU A 251 -35.05 -30.11 -78.26
N ASP A 252 -35.39 -28.83 -78.34
CA ASP A 252 -36.66 -28.37 -78.91
C ASP A 252 -36.75 -28.72 -80.41
N THR A 253 -35.65 -28.59 -81.15
CA THR A 253 -35.59 -29.00 -82.56
C THR A 253 -35.78 -30.51 -82.74
N VAL A 254 -35.18 -31.33 -81.88
CA VAL A 254 -35.34 -32.80 -81.93
C VAL A 254 -36.76 -33.22 -81.54
N ILE A 255 -37.35 -32.61 -80.51
CA ILE A 255 -38.65 -33.02 -79.95
C ILE A 255 -39.82 -32.46 -80.77
N ASN A 256 -39.81 -31.17 -81.09
CA ASN A 256 -40.95 -30.48 -81.71
C ASN A 256 -40.86 -30.39 -83.25
N ARG A 257 -39.67 -30.58 -83.85
CA ARG A 257 -39.46 -30.40 -85.31
C ARG A 257 -39.19 -31.68 -86.09
N MET A 258 -38.84 -32.79 -85.43
CA MET A 258 -38.72 -34.12 -86.06
C MET A 258 -39.85 -35.10 -85.69
N GLY A 259 -40.81 -34.67 -84.87
CA GLY A 259 -42.01 -35.42 -84.52
C GLY A 259 -43.21 -35.12 -85.42
N VAL A 260 -43.09 -35.35 -86.73
CA VAL A 260 -44.19 -35.60 -87.68
C VAL A 260 -43.70 -36.54 -88.77
#